data_AF-H2Y449-F1
#
_entry.id   AF-H2Y449-F1
#
_cell.length_a   1.000
_cell.length_b   1.000
_cell.length_c   1.000
_cell.angle_alpha   90.00
_cell.angle_beta   90.00
_cell.angle_gamma   90.00
#
_symmetry.space_group_name_H-M   'P 1'
#
loop_
_entity.id
_entity.type
_entity.pdbx_description
1 polymer ?
#
loop_
_entity_poly.entity_id
_entity_poly.type
_entity_poly.pdbx_seq_one_letter_code
_entity_poly.pdbx_strand_id
1 'polypeptide(L)'
;MALFHSKSAIYPVGYKATRIYWDSINTRKRCIYESWIGEKDGKPWFATSYSTGSIGEITMCGHDVNEGWTELLNNLSNLRAQQRMLKLFPKYLTGENLFGLTAPVVARILESLPNIELCANYKFRFGRSPVLELPLAVNPTGSARSEPHVKHNRKKPHTLISNLISEYYESTGIADAASSIYGKHFVHSKSSQYRRMKLDWRYINHSCNPNCVAEVVNFEKEKKIMIISNRHILSGEELNYDYKFDFEEEGNKIPCLCGALNCRKWMN
;
A
#
# COMPACT_ATOMS: atom_id res chain seq x y z
N MET A 1 -13.55 -23.55 12.02
CA MET A 1 -12.42 -23.17 11.14
C MET A 1 -11.73 -21.96 11.74
N ALA A 2 -10.42 -22.01 11.93
CA ALA A 2 -9.67 -20.82 12.34
C ALA A 2 -9.76 -19.77 11.23
N LEU A 3 -9.99 -18.52 11.61
CA LEU A 3 -10.08 -17.42 10.66
C LEU A 3 -8.66 -16.85 10.48
N PHE A 4 -8.07 -17.03 9.30
CA PHE A 4 -6.84 -16.37 8.88
C PHE A 4 -7.09 -14.93 8.42
N HIS A 5 -8.10 -14.28 8.99
CA HIS A 5 -8.49 -12.91 8.71
C HIS A 5 -9.35 -12.35 9.84
N SER A 6 -9.30 -11.04 10.00
CA SER A 6 -10.25 -10.26 10.79
C SER A 6 -11.17 -9.47 9.85
N LYS A 7 -11.96 -8.56 10.41
CA LYS A 7 -12.74 -7.59 9.62
C LYS A 7 -11.84 -6.56 8.92
N SER A 8 -10.62 -6.34 9.43
CA SER A 8 -9.72 -5.25 9.03
C SER A 8 -8.44 -5.71 8.34
N ALA A 9 -8.00 -6.96 8.54
CA ALA A 9 -6.76 -7.48 7.98
C ALA A 9 -6.87 -8.96 7.57
N ILE A 10 -5.98 -9.39 6.67
CA ILE A 10 -5.79 -10.76 6.22
C ILE A 10 -4.46 -11.25 6.78
N TYR A 11 -4.39 -12.51 7.20
CA TYR A 11 -3.23 -13.14 7.83
C TYR A 11 -2.63 -14.23 6.93
N PRO A 12 -1.93 -13.85 5.86
CA PRO A 12 -1.28 -14.80 4.96
C PRO A 12 -0.15 -15.57 5.67
N VAL A 13 -0.19 -16.90 5.58
CA VAL A 13 0.92 -17.76 6.05
C VAL A 13 2.16 -17.52 5.17
N GLY A 14 3.32 -17.34 5.80
CA GLY A 14 4.59 -17.04 5.14
C GLY A 14 4.90 -15.55 5.00
N TYR A 15 4.00 -14.66 5.45
CA TYR A 15 4.28 -13.23 5.47
C TYR A 15 5.43 -12.89 6.41
N LYS A 16 6.30 -11.99 5.96
CA LYS A 16 7.43 -11.45 6.72
C LYS A 16 7.49 -9.94 6.54
N ALA A 17 7.78 -9.24 7.62
CA ALA A 17 7.97 -7.80 7.62
C ALA A 17 9.03 -7.41 8.65
N THR A 18 9.79 -6.36 8.34
CA THR A 18 10.71 -5.76 9.30
C THR A 18 10.21 -4.39 9.72
N ARG A 19 10.35 -4.07 11.01
CA ARG A 19 9.96 -2.79 11.59
C ARG A 19 11.08 -2.24 12.45
N ILE A 20 11.43 -0.98 12.22
CA ILE A 20 12.28 -0.23 13.15
C ILE A 20 11.39 0.27 14.29
N TYR A 21 11.73 -0.13 15.52
CA TYR A 21 11.02 0.30 16.72
C TYR A 21 12.00 0.55 17.88
N TRP A 22 11.48 0.99 19.02
CA TRP A 22 12.29 1.27 20.20
C TRP A 22 12.90 -0.01 20.77
N ASP A 23 14.15 0.07 21.22
CA ASP A 23 14.84 -1.05 21.86
C ASP A 23 14.22 -1.34 23.23
N SER A 24 14.00 -2.62 23.52
CA SER A 24 13.34 -3.11 24.75
C SER A 24 14.10 -2.79 26.03
N ILE A 25 15.41 -2.54 25.96
CA ILE A 25 16.29 -2.24 27.09
C ILE A 25 16.62 -0.74 27.09
N ASN A 26 17.02 -0.21 25.92
CA ASN A 26 17.44 1.18 25.79
C ASN A 26 16.38 2.02 25.06
N THR A 27 15.56 2.72 25.85
CA THR A 27 14.47 3.60 25.37
C THR A 27 14.90 4.73 24.42
N ARG A 28 16.21 5.04 24.35
CA ARG A 28 16.78 6.07 23.46
C ARG A 28 17.37 5.50 22.17
N LYS A 29 17.43 4.17 22.03
CA LYS A 29 17.88 3.49 20.83
C LYS A 29 16.71 2.85 20.11
N ARG A 30 16.87 2.67 18.80
CA ARG A 30 15.96 1.90 17.96
C ARG A 30 16.67 0.63 17.50
N CYS A 31 15.92 -0.44 17.34
CA CYS A 31 16.39 -1.70 16.77
C CYS A 31 15.40 -2.20 15.71
N ILE A 32 15.85 -3.18 14.94
CA ILE A 32 15.05 -3.84 13.91
C ILE A 32 14.36 -5.04 14.55
N TYR A 33 13.07 -5.13 14.32
CA TYR A 33 12.23 -6.26 14.66
C TYR A 33 11.86 -6.99 13.37
N GLU A 34 11.99 -8.30 13.36
CA GLU A 34 11.50 -9.15 12.27
C GLU A 34 10.21 -9.84 12.73
N SER A 35 9.11 -9.57 12.02
CA SER A 35 7.80 -10.14 12.29
C SER A 35 7.40 -11.08 11.17
N TRP A 36 6.80 -12.21 11.51
CA TRP A 36 6.27 -13.16 10.54
C TRP A 36 4.97 -13.82 10.97
N ILE A 37 4.20 -14.28 9.98
CA ILE A 37 2.94 -15.00 10.18
C ILE A 37 3.14 -16.44 9.70
N GLY A 38 3.00 -17.38 10.61
CA GLY A 38 3.02 -18.81 10.34
C GLY A 38 1.67 -19.46 10.60
N GLU A 39 1.66 -20.78 10.53
CA GLU A 39 0.53 -21.62 10.92
C GLU A 39 0.99 -22.61 12.00
N LYS A 40 0.20 -22.73 13.06
CA LYS A 40 0.39 -23.73 14.12
C LYS A 40 -0.97 -24.23 14.57
N ASP A 41 -1.14 -25.55 14.65
CA ASP A 41 -2.40 -26.20 15.05
C ASP A 41 -3.62 -25.75 14.22
N GLY A 42 -3.42 -25.49 12.92
CA GLY A 42 -4.47 -25.02 12.01
C GLY A 42 -4.96 -23.60 12.29
N LYS A 43 -4.21 -22.80 13.06
CA LYS A 43 -4.49 -21.40 13.42
C LYS A 43 -3.33 -20.49 12.99
N PRO A 44 -3.59 -19.20 12.74
CA PRO A 44 -2.51 -18.25 12.52
C PRO A 44 -1.59 -18.21 13.75
N TRP A 45 -0.29 -18.10 13.48
CA TRP A 45 0.76 -17.96 14.48
C TRP A 45 1.56 -16.70 14.20
N PHE A 46 1.46 -15.72 15.09
CA PHE A 46 2.12 -14.43 14.97
C PHE A 46 3.39 -14.46 15.79
N ALA A 47 4.52 -14.12 15.19
CA ALA A 47 5.79 -14.06 15.88
C ALA A 47 6.58 -12.81 15.49
N THR A 48 7.31 -12.27 16.45
CA THR A 48 8.23 -11.15 16.28
C THR A 48 9.50 -11.45 17.04
N SER A 49 10.64 -11.38 16.36
CA SER A 49 11.95 -11.47 17.00
C SER A 49 12.74 -10.17 16.88
N TYR A 50 13.64 -9.97 17.84
CA TYR A 50 14.63 -8.90 17.81
C TYR A 50 15.90 -9.34 18.54
N SER A 51 17.03 -8.85 18.07
CA SER A 51 18.32 -9.04 18.74
C SER A 51 18.63 -7.83 19.62
N THR A 52 18.89 -8.05 20.91
CA THR A 52 19.47 -7.02 21.77
C THR A 52 20.85 -7.48 22.23
N GLY A 53 21.85 -6.62 22.11
CA GLY A 53 23.28 -6.99 22.21
C GLY A 53 23.71 -7.62 23.54
N SER A 54 22.86 -7.61 24.57
CA SER A 54 23.11 -8.16 25.90
C SER A 54 22.31 -9.42 26.26
N ILE A 55 21.27 -9.80 25.52
CA ILE A 55 20.35 -10.90 25.90
C ILE A 55 20.17 -11.95 24.77
N GLY A 56 20.72 -11.71 23.58
CA GLY A 56 20.54 -12.61 22.43
C GLY A 56 19.25 -12.31 21.66
N GLU A 57 18.79 -13.26 20.85
CA GLU A 57 17.56 -13.14 20.08
C GLU A 57 16.35 -13.48 20.98
N ILE A 58 15.46 -12.51 21.16
CA ILE A 58 14.23 -12.68 21.91
C ILE A 58 13.09 -12.81 20.90
N THR A 59 12.26 -13.84 21.06
CA THR A 59 11.10 -14.07 20.21
C THR A 59 9.81 -14.04 21.03
N MET A 60 8.88 -13.20 20.62
CA MET A 60 7.55 -13.09 21.18
C MET A 60 6.57 -13.69 20.19
N CYS A 61 5.67 -14.56 20.65
CA CYS A 61 4.78 -15.29 19.76
C CYS A 61 3.44 -15.64 20.40
N GLY A 62 2.43 -15.85 19.55
CA GLY A 62 1.08 -16.17 19.99
C GLY A 62 0.11 -16.43 18.84
N HIS A 63 -1.13 -16.75 19.19
CA HIS A 63 -2.21 -16.97 18.23
C HIS A 63 -3.03 -15.70 17.96
N ASP A 64 -2.92 -14.69 18.81
CA ASP A 64 -3.51 -13.37 18.58
C ASP A 64 -2.48 -12.42 17.94
N VAL A 65 -2.95 -11.57 17.02
CA VAL A 65 -2.08 -10.63 16.30
C VAL A 65 -1.38 -9.63 17.24
N ASN A 66 -1.96 -9.35 18.41
CA ASN A 66 -1.37 -8.46 19.40
C ASN A 66 -0.33 -9.18 20.27
N GLU A 67 -0.44 -10.49 20.49
CA GLU A 67 0.48 -11.25 21.35
C GLU A 67 1.93 -11.16 20.85
N GLY A 68 2.14 -11.13 19.52
CA GLY A 68 3.45 -10.94 18.91
C GLY A 68 4.12 -9.59 19.19
N TRP A 69 3.44 -8.63 19.85
CA TRP A 69 4.00 -7.32 20.23
C TRP A 69 3.70 -6.89 21.67
N THR A 70 2.75 -7.55 22.34
CA THR A 70 2.20 -7.09 23.63
C THR A 70 3.25 -7.06 24.74
N GLU A 71 4.08 -8.10 24.84
CA GLU A 71 5.14 -8.18 25.85
C GLU A 71 6.13 -7.00 25.72
N LEU A 72 6.61 -6.74 24.50
CA LEU A 72 7.49 -5.60 24.21
C LEU A 72 6.85 -4.28 24.61
N LEU A 73 5.60 -4.03 24.20
CA LEU A 73 4.92 -2.77 24.46
C LEU A 73 4.72 -2.53 25.96
N ASN A 74 4.41 -3.59 26.71
CA ASN A 74 4.29 -3.52 28.17
C ASN A 74 5.64 -3.18 28.82
N ASN A 75 6.71 -3.86 28.40
CA ASN A 75 8.07 -3.61 28.90
C ASN A 75 8.53 -2.17 28.60
N LEU A 76 8.33 -1.70 27.36
CA LEU A 76 8.66 -0.34 26.95
C LEU A 76 7.83 0.71 27.71
N SER A 77 6.55 0.45 27.94
CA SER A 77 5.68 1.34 28.72
C SER A 77 6.19 1.49 30.15
N ASN A 78 6.55 0.38 30.80
CA ASN A 78 7.08 0.37 32.16
C ASN A 78 8.42 1.10 32.28
N LEU A 79 9.35 0.84 31.36
CA LEU A 79 10.67 1.51 31.34
C LEU A 79 10.55 3.02 31.14
N ARG A 80 9.67 3.46 30.24
CA ARG A 80 9.44 4.89 30.01
C ARG A 80 8.78 5.57 31.20
N ALA A 81 7.88 4.88 31.91
CA ALA A 81 7.28 5.39 33.13
C ALA A 81 8.33 5.59 34.22
N GLN A 82 9.25 4.64 34.40
CA GLN A 82 10.36 4.75 35.36
C GLN A 82 11.31 5.91 35.02
N GLN A 83 11.63 6.10 33.72
CA GLN A 83 12.53 7.15 33.26
C GLN A 83 11.85 8.53 33.07
N ARG A 84 10.57 8.68 33.48
CA ARG A 84 9.77 9.91 33.30
C ARG A 84 9.76 10.41 31.84
N MET A 85 9.76 9.50 30.88
CA MET A 85 9.64 9.83 29.45
C MET A 85 8.17 9.98 29.03
N LEU A 86 7.95 10.56 27.84
CA LEU A 86 6.63 10.63 27.21
C LEU A 86 5.95 9.26 27.17
N LYS A 87 4.72 9.21 27.71
CA LYS A 87 3.91 7.99 27.72
C LYS A 87 3.67 7.52 26.30
N LEU A 88 3.95 6.25 26.06
CA LEU A 88 3.42 5.56 24.90
C LEU A 88 1.92 5.34 25.14
N PHE A 89 1.10 5.37 24.08
CA PHE A 89 -0.32 5.01 24.19
C PHE A 89 -0.57 3.69 23.44
N PRO A 90 -0.32 2.52 24.08
CA PRO A 90 -0.52 1.21 23.46
C PRO A 90 -1.93 0.99 22.93
N LYS A 91 -2.93 1.68 23.51
CA LYS A 91 -4.35 1.57 23.11
C LYS A 91 -4.61 1.87 21.62
N TYR A 92 -3.74 2.64 20.96
CA TYR A 92 -3.85 2.95 19.52
C TYR A 92 -2.95 2.10 18.63
N LEU A 93 -2.08 1.27 19.22
CA LEU A 93 -1.15 0.39 18.52
C LEU A 93 -1.74 -1.01 18.48
N THR A 94 -2.43 -1.32 17.38
CA THR A 94 -2.90 -2.69 17.13
C THR A 94 -1.79 -3.54 16.53
N GLY A 95 -1.81 -4.84 16.82
CA GLY A 95 -0.91 -5.81 16.21
C GLY A 95 -0.96 -5.75 14.68
N GLU A 96 -2.15 -5.61 14.08
CA GLU A 96 -2.30 -5.49 12.62
C GLU A 96 -1.54 -4.28 12.04
N ASN A 97 -1.48 -3.16 12.77
CA ASN A 97 -0.69 -1.99 12.37
C ASN A 97 0.80 -2.24 12.55
N LEU A 98 1.21 -2.93 13.62
CA LEU A 98 2.61 -3.25 13.90
C LEU A 98 3.19 -4.24 12.89
N PHE A 99 2.45 -5.29 12.56
CA PHE A 99 2.78 -6.19 11.46
C PHE A 99 2.70 -5.50 10.09
N GLY A 100 2.07 -4.33 9.97
CA GLY A 100 1.99 -3.56 8.73
C GLY A 100 0.92 -4.03 7.76
N LEU A 101 0.04 -4.93 8.18
CA LEU A 101 -1.02 -5.53 7.37
C LEU A 101 -2.08 -4.49 6.92
N THR A 102 -2.24 -3.42 7.70
CA THR A 102 -3.19 -2.34 7.40
C THR A 102 -2.62 -1.27 6.46
N ALA A 103 -1.32 -1.34 6.13
CA ALA A 103 -0.69 -0.39 5.23
C ALA A 103 -1.34 -0.47 3.84
N PRO A 104 -1.72 0.65 3.19
CA PRO A 104 -2.48 0.62 1.94
C PRO A 104 -1.85 -0.22 0.84
N VAL A 105 -0.51 -0.20 0.72
CA VAL A 105 0.22 -0.98 -0.28
C VAL A 105 0.16 -2.48 0.03
N VAL A 106 0.41 -2.86 1.29
CA VAL A 106 0.33 -4.26 1.75
C VAL A 106 -1.09 -4.78 1.60
N ALA A 107 -2.09 -4.04 2.08
CA ALA A 107 -3.49 -4.42 1.97
C ALA A 107 -3.94 -4.62 0.52
N ARG A 108 -3.50 -3.78 -0.43
CA ARG A 108 -3.77 -3.99 -1.87
C ARG A 108 -3.15 -5.29 -2.40
N ILE A 109 -1.92 -5.59 -2.00
CA ILE A 109 -1.25 -6.84 -2.38
C ILE A 109 -2.02 -8.04 -1.80
N LEU A 110 -2.39 -7.99 -0.52
CA LEU A 110 -3.15 -9.05 0.14
C LEU A 110 -4.54 -9.25 -0.49
N GLU A 111 -5.23 -8.16 -0.83
CA GLU A 111 -6.52 -8.18 -1.54
C GLU A 111 -6.41 -8.71 -2.98
N SER A 112 -5.21 -8.78 -3.56
CA SER A 112 -4.97 -9.34 -4.88
C SER A 112 -4.64 -10.84 -4.87
N LEU A 113 -4.42 -11.43 -3.69
CA LEU A 113 -4.05 -12.85 -3.59
C LEU A 113 -5.18 -13.78 -4.03
N PRO A 114 -4.84 -14.96 -4.59
CA PRO A 114 -5.85 -15.96 -4.96
C PRO A 114 -6.63 -16.42 -3.74
N ASN A 115 -7.89 -16.80 -3.95
CA ASN A 115 -8.80 -17.33 -2.93
C ASN A 115 -9.16 -16.37 -1.79
N ILE A 116 -8.82 -15.09 -1.90
CA ILE A 116 -9.19 -14.10 -0.89
C ILE A 116 -10.71 -13.90 -0.76
N GLU A 117 -11.47 -14.30 -1.77
CA GLU A 117 -12.93 -14.33 -1.73
C GLU A 117 -13.48 -15.28 -0.66
N LEU A 118 -12.69 -16.26 -0.20
CA LEU A 118 -13.06 -17.17 0.90
C LEU A 118 -13.02 -16.48 2.28
N CYS A 119 -12.39 -15.31 2.39
CA CYS A 119 -12.35 -14.52 3.62
C CYS A 119 -13.67 -13.77 3.87
N ALA A 120 -14.75 -14.51 4.14
CA ALA A 120 -16.12 -13.99 4.19
C ALA A 120 -16.35 -12.81 5.17
N ASN A 121 -15.54 -12.72 6.23
CA ASN A 121 -15.66 -11.66 7.25
C ASN A 121 -14.76 -10.45 6.98
N TYR A 122 -13.90 -10.51 5.97
CA TYR A 122 -12.97 -9.43 5.66
C TYR A 122 -13.63 -8.32 4.84
N LYS A 123 -13.41 -7.06 5.23
CA LYS A 123 -13.95 -5.90 4.51
C LYS A 123 -12.92 -5.36 3.53
N PHE A 124 -13.09 -5.68 2.25
CA PHE A 124 -12.28 -5.14 1.15
C PHE A 124 -12.30 -3.61 1.13
N ARG A 125 -11.12 -3.00 1.01
CA ARG A 125 -10.92 -1.55 1.01
C ARG A 125 -10.65 -1.01 -0.38
N PHE A 126 -9.94 -1.76 -1.22
CA PHE A 126 -9.54 -1.35 -2.57
C PHE A 126 -10.33 -2.06 -3.67
N GLY A 127 -11.19 -3.00 -3.30
CA GLY A 127 -12.03 -3.78 -4.21
C GLY A 127 -11.28 -4.99 -4.77
N ARG A 128 -11.95 -5.76 -5.64
CA ARG A 128 -11.33 -6.92 -6.28
C ARG A 128 -10.29 -6.45 -7.30
N SER A 129 -9.02 -6.44 -6.90
CA SER A 129 -7.91 -6.33 -7.85
C SER A 129 -7.90 -7.59 -8.72
N PRO A 130 -7.47 -7.50 -10.01
CA PRO A 130 -7.19 -8.71 -10.77
C PRO A 130 -6.30 -9.65 -9.96
N VAL A 131 -6.65 -10.93 -9.95
CA VAL A 131 -5.97 -11.99 -9.20
C VAL A 131 -4.48 -11.97 -9.55
N LEU A 132 -3.64 -11.98 -8.53
CA LEU A 132 -2.20 -12.06 -8.64
C LEU A 132 -1.81 -13.54 -8.82
N GLU A 133 -1.44 -13.93 -10.03
CA GLU A 133 -0.85 -15.25 -10.29
C GLU A 133 0.64 -15.24 -9.89
N LEU A 134 1.05 -16.21 -9.06
CA LEU A 134 2.44 -16.40 -8.64
C LEU A 134 3.14 -17.45 -9.53
N PRO A 135 4.45 -17.30 -9.81
CA PRO A 135 5.35 -16.25 -9.33
C PRO A 135 5.07 -14.91 -10.00
N LEU A 136 5.24 -13.82 -9.24
CA LEU A 136 5.14 -12.47 -9.78
C LEU A 136 6.01 -12.35 -11.05
N ALA A 137 5.49 -11.67 -12.07
CA ALA A 137 6.31 -11.28 -13.20
C ALA A 137 7.53 -10.52 -12.68
N VAL A 138 8.72 -11.13 -12.84
CA VAL A 138 9.97 -10.52 -12.43
C VAL A 138 10.23 -9.42 -13.44
N ASN A 139 10.19 -8.16 -12.99
CA ASN A 139 10.58 -7.04 -13.84
C ASN A 139 12.05 -7.24 -14.23
N PRO A 140 12.37 -7.42 -15.53
CA PRO A 140 13.74 -7.65 -15.98
C PRO A 140 14.66 -6.45 -15.70
N THR A 141 14.12 -5.28 -15.37
CA THR A 141 14.86 -4.07 -14.98
C THR A 141 15.00 -3.88 -13.46
N GLY A 142 14.46 -4.80 -12.64
CA GLY A 142 14.74 -4.87 -11.20
C GLY A 142 14.21 -3.71 -10.33
N SER A 143 13.33 -2.84 -10.84
CA SER A 143 12.76 -1.73 -10.08
C SER A 143 11.24 -1.71 -10.17
N ALA A 144 10.56 -1.17 -9.15
CA ALA A 144 9.12 -0.93 -9.16
C ALA A 144 8.74 0.24 -10.10
N ARG A 145 9.15 0.14 -11.37
CA ARG A 145 8.71 1.01 -12.45
C ARG A 145 7.40 0.47 -12.99
N SER A 146 6.41 1.34 -13.20
CA SER A 146 5.26 1.03 -14.05
C SER A 146 5.78 0.78 -15.47
N GLU A 147 5.72 -0.47 -15.92
CA GLU A 147 6.05 -0.81 -17.29
C GLU A 147 5.10 -0.07 -18.26
N PRO A 148 5.58 0.33 -19.45
CA PRO A 148 4.71 0.84 -20.50
C PRO A 148 3.62 -0.19 -20.78
N HIS A 149 2.35 0.21 -20.63
CA HIS A 149 1.22 -0.69 -20.88
C HIS A 149 1.23 -1.13 -22.35
N VAL A 150 1.70 -2.35 -22.62
CA VAL A 150 1.72 -2.93 -23.97
C VAL A 150 0.27 -3.18 -24.38
N LYS A 151 -0.23 -2.37 -25.31
CA LYS A 151 -1.57 -2.58 -25.88
C LYS A 151 -1.58 -3.89 -26.65
N HIS A 152 -2.19 -4.92 -26.10
CA HIS A 152 -2.72 -5.98 -26.95
C HIS A 152 -3.84 -5.36 -27.79
N ASN A 153 -3.67 -5.37 -29.12
CA ASN A 153 -4.63 -4.85 -30.11
C ASN A 153 -5.92 -5.69 -30.19
N ARG A 154 -6.58 -5.94 -29.05
CA ARG A 154 -7.98 -6.35 -29.03
C ARG A 154 -8.81 -5.09 -28.77
N LYS A 155 -9.35 -4.53 -29.86
CA LYS A 155 -10.35 -3.46 -29.79
C LYS A 155 -11.50 -3.97 -28.91
N LYS A 156 -11.66 -3.41 -27.70
CA LYS A 156 -12.88 -3.63 -26.91
C LYS A 156 -14.05 -3.02 -27.70
N PRO A 157 -15.16 -3.74 -27.89
CA PRO A 157 -16.34 -3.14 -28.50
C PRO A 157 -16.79 -1.95 -27.64
N HIS A 158 -16.95 -0.81 -28.30
CA HIS A 158 -17.35 0.44 -27.70
C HIS A 158 -18.80 0.30 -27.23
N THR A 159 -19.07 0.31 -25.92
CA THR A 159 -20.45 0.38 -25.42
C THR A 159 -20.96 1.80 -25.58
N LEU A 160 -21.44 2.13 -26.78
CA LEU A 160 -22.43 3.18 -26.97
C LEU A 160 -23.80 2.56 -26.62
N ILE A 161 -24.32 2.85 -25.43
CA ILE A 161 -25.75 2.75 -25.19
C ILE A 161 -26.21 4.15 -24.81
N SER A 162 -26.77 4.82 -25.80
CA SER A 162 -27.63 5.98 -25.67
C SER A 162 -28.82 5.65 -24.76
N ASN A 163 -29.09 6.53 -23.80
CA ASN A 163 -30.31 6.54 -23.01
C ASN A 163 -31.53 6.65 -23.92
N LEU A 164 -32.36 5.60 -23.99
CA LEU A 164 -33.78 5.69 -24.31
C LEU A 164 -34.52 4.56 -23.56
N ILE A 165 -35.33 4.98 -22.57
CA ILE A 165 -36.61 4.38 -22.13
C ILE A 165 -36.61 2.88 -21.77
N SER A 166 -36.80 2.56 -20.48
CA SER A 166 -37.83 1.62 -20.03
C SER A 166 -37.98 1.64 -18.51
N GLU A 167 -39.22 1.84 -18.07
CA GLU A 167 -39.74 1.67 -16.72
C GLU A 167 -39.87 0.18 -16.34
N TYR A 168 -40.04 -0.09 -15.03
CA TYR A 168 -40.35 -1.39 -14.36
C TYR A 168 -39.23 -2.46 -14.47
N TYR A 169 -38.83 -3.23 -13.43
CA TYR A 169 -39.57 -3.96 -12.39
C TYR A 169 -38.73 -4.08 -11.10
N GLU A 170 -39.39 -4.02 -9.93
CA GLU A 170 -38.94 -4.61 -8.67
C GLU A 170 -39.26 -6.12 -8.67
N SER A 171 -38.32 -6.96 -8.21
CA SER A 171 -38.58 -7.95 -7.14
C SER A 171 -37.40 -8.90 -6.85
N THR A 172 -37.35 -9.23 -5.57
CA THR A 172 -36.64 -10.28 -4.83
C THR A 172 -36.54 -11.66 -5.50
N GLY A 173 -35.46 -12.41 -5.20
CA GLY A 173 -35.48 -13.87 -5.28
C GLY A 173 -34.13 -14.52 -5.58
N ILE A 174 -33.82 -15.56 -4.82
CA ILE A 174 -32.58 -16.36 -4.82
C ILE A 174 -32.60 -17.36 -5.98
N ALA A 175 -31.47 -17.52 -6.69
CA ALA A 175 -30.88 -18.78 -7.20
C ALA A 175 -30.10 -18.56 -8.52
N ASP A 176 -29.10 -19.42 -8.70
CA ASP A 176 -28.38 -19.72 -9.94
C ASP A 176 -27.21 -18.81 -10.34
N ALA A 177 -26.08 -19.11 -9.70
CA ALA A 177 -24.76 -18.97 -10.30
C ALA A 177 -24.62 -19.92 -11.49
N ALA A 178 -24.64 -19.40 -12.72
CA ALA A 178 -23.85 -19.87 -13.88
C ALA A 178 -24.33 -19.25 -15.21
N SER A 179 -24.42 -17.93 -15.34
CA SER A 179 -24.31 -17.24 -16.65
C SER A 179 -24.38 -15.74 -16.50
N SER A 180 -23.24 -15.11 -16.19
CA SER A 180 -22.99 -13.76 -16.69
C SER A 180 -21.49 -13.52 -16.73
N ILE A 181 -20.90 -13.81 -17.90
CA ILE A 181 -19.49 -13.57 -18.24
C ILE A 181 -19.21 -12.07 -18.48
N TYR A 182 -20.21 -11.20 -18.30
CA TYR A 182 -20.05 -9.75 -18.35
C TYR A 182 -20.59 -9.12 -17.07
N GLY A 183 -19.78 -9.19 -16.01
CA GLY A 183 -19.93 -8.31 -14.86
C GLY A 183 -19.91 -6.86 -15.36
N LYS A 184 -21.00 -6.14 -15.15
CA LYS A 184 -21.12 -4.72 -15.49
C LYS A 184 -19.95 -3.96 -14.86
N HIS A 185 -18.96 -3.61 -15.67
CA HIS A 185 -17.92 -2.68 -15.26
C HIS A 185 -18.60 -1.34 -14.96
N PHE A 186 -18.71 -1.00 -13.68
CA PHE A 186 -19.09 0.35 -13.28
C PHE A 186 -18.10 1.32 -13.92
N VAL A 187 -18.58 2.08 -14.91
CA VAL A 187 -17.81 3.19 -15.48
C VAL A 187 -17.77 4.26 -14.41
N HIS A 188 -16.66 4.32 -13.68
CA HIS A 188 -16.41 5.41 -12.74
C HIS A 188 -16.52 6.75 -13.49
N SER A 189 -17.30 7.70 -12.95
CA SER A 189 -17.37 9.04 -13.51
C SER A 189 -15.97 9.68 -13.57
N LYS A 190 -15.71 10.59 -14.53
CA LYS A 190 -14.43 11.36 -14.56
C LYS A 190 -14.13 11.99 -13.20
N SER A 191 -15.15 12.45 -12.47
CA SER A 191 -15.04 12.98 -11.11
C SER A 191 -14.66 11.94 -10.03
N SER A 192 -14.90 10.65 -10.26
CA SER A 192 -14.40 9.55 -9.44
C SER A 192 -12.93 9.22 -9.75
N GLN A 193 -12.48 9.35 -11.01
CA GLN A 193 -11.05 9.22 -11.36
C GLN A 193 -10.20 10.31 -10.69
N TYR A 194 -10.65 11.57 -10.71
CA TYR A 194 -9.97 12.67 -10.02
C TYR A 194 -9.96 12.50 -8.48
N ARG A 195 -11.03 11.94 -7.89
CA ARG A 195 -11.05 11.61 -6.44
C ARG A 195 -10.11 10.47 -6.06
N ARG A 196 -9.83 9.54 -6.99
CA ARG A 196 -8.90 8.42 -6.78
C ARG A 196 -7.43 8.87 -6.76
N MET A 197 -7.10 10.01 -7.40
CA MET A 197 -5.76 10.59 -7.43
C MET A 197 -5.30 11.24 -6.10
N LYS A 198 -6.06 11.14 -5.00
CA LYS A 198 -5.71 11.82 -3.73
C LYS A 198 -4.38 11.32 -3.12
N LEU A 199 -3.90 10.14 -3.49
CA LEU A 199 -2.67 9.52 -2.95
C LEU A 199 -1.69 9.01 -4.02
N ASP A 200 -2.13 8.90 -5.28
CA ASP A 200 -1.33 8.31 -6.37
C ASP A 200 -0.31 9.28 -6.97
N TRP A 201 -0.47 10.59 -6.74
CA TRP A 201 0.54 11.60 -7.11
C TRP A 201 1.91 11.36 -6.46
N ARG A 202 1.94 10.64 -5.31
CA ARG A 202 3.16 10.27 -4.59
C ARG A 202 4.06 9.30 -5.37
N TYR A 203 3.55 8.73 -6.47
CA TYR A 203 4.29 7.82 -7.33
C TYR A 203 4.78 8.49 -8.63
N ILE A 204 4.59 9.81 -8.80
CA ILE A 204 5.08 10.55 -9.96
C ILE A 204 6.54 10.94 -9.70
N ASN A 205 7.45 10.42 -10.53
CA ASN A 205 8.89 10.59 -10.32
C ASN A 205 9.43 11.94 -10.81
N HIS A 206 10.65 12.26 -10.39
CA HIS A 206 11.40 13.40 -10.89
C HIS A 206 11.96 13.18 -12.31
N SER A 207 11.96 14.23 -13.13
CA SER A 207 12.76 14.31 -14.36
C SER A 207 13.33 15.71 -14.55
N CYS A 208 14.59 15.79 -15.02
CA CYS A 208 15.22 17.04 -15.46
C CYS A 208 14.66 17.57 -16.79
N ASN A 209 13.96 16.72 -17.56
CA ASN A 209 13.18 17.10 -18.74
C ASN A 209 11.73 16.63 -18.56
N PRO A 210 10.94 17.34 -17.72
CA PRO A 210 9.65 16.83 -17.29
C PRO A 210 8.55 16.99 -18.34
N ASN A 211 7.55 16.11 -18.33
CA ASN A 211 6.31 16.23 -19.11
C ASN A 211 5.12 16.82 -18.32
N CYS A 212 5.29 17.02 -17.01
CA CYS A 212 4.33 17.68 -16.13
C CYS A 212 4.98 18.81 -15.31
N VAL A 213 4.16 19.73 -14.82
CA VAL A 213 4.51 20.80 -13.89
C VAL A 213 3.60 20.73 -12.67
N ALA A 214 4.14 21.02 -11.49
CA ALA A 214 3.36 21.16 -10.26
C ALA A 214 3.09 22.64 -9.97
N GLU A 215 1.83 23.03 -9.91
CA GLU A 215 1.40 24.41 -9.65
C GLU A 215 0.43 24.49 -8.46
N VAL A 216 0.53 25.56 -7.68
CA VAL A 216 -0.39 25.82 -6.57
C VAL A 216 -1.55 26.66 -7.07
N VAL A 217 -2.74 26.08 -7.10
CA VAL A 217 -3.98 26.72 -7.55
C VAL A 217 -4.89 27.02 -6.36
N ASN A 218 -5.46 28.21 -6.32
CA ASN A 218 -6.46 28.60 -5.32
C ASN A 218 -7.84 28.09 -5.75
N PHE A 219 -8.48 27.27 -4.91
CA PHE A 219 -9.81 26.74 -5.15
C PHE A 219 -10.68 26.92 -3.89
N GLU A 220 -11.77 27.68 -4.00
CA GLU A 220 -12.80 27.83 -2.94
C GLU A 220 -12.23 28.10 -1.53
N LYS A 221 -11.18 28.93 -1.44
CA LYS A 221 -10.44 29.33 -0.21
C LYS A 221 -9.35 28.35 0.27
N GLU A 222 -9.05 27.28 -0.45
CA GLU A 222 -7.93 26.38 -0.18
C GLU A 222 -6.89 26.42 -1.31
N LYS A 223 -5.60 26.35 -0.94
CA LYS A 223 -4.50 26.14 -1.89
C LYS A 223 -4.37 24.65 -2.18
N LYS A 224 -4.42 24.26 -3.46
CA LYS A 224 -4.24 22.89 -3.91
C LYS A 224 -3.07 22.80 -4.89
N ILE A 225 -2.28 21.73 -4.78
CA ILE A 225 -1.21 21.45 -5.75
C ILE A 225 -1.82 20.65 -6.89
N MET A 226 -1.72 21.17 -8.11
CA MET A 226 -2.18 20.55 -9.35
C MET A 226 -0.97 20.13 -10.17
N ILE A 227 -0.98 18.88 -10.64
CA ILE A 227 0.00 18.40 -11.62
C ILE A 227 -0.61 18.56 -13.01
N ILE A 228 0.00 19.39 -13.85
CA ILE A 228 -0.49 19.80 -15.16
C ILE A 228 0.51 19.33 -16.22
N SER A 229 0.04 18.76 -17.33
CA SER A 229 0.90 18.40 -18.45
C SER A 229 1.43 19.65 -19.16
N ASN A 230 2.73 19.75 -19.42
CA ASN A 230 3.34 20.86 -20.16
C ASN A 230 3.45 20.60 -21.67
N ARG A 231 3.22 19.35 -22.10
CA ARG A 231 3.17 18.92 -23.50
C ARG A 231 2.13 17.82 -23.66
N HIS A 232 1.86 17.44 -24.90
CA HIS A 232 1.08 16.24 -25.18
C HIS A 232 1.83 14.99 -24.68
N ILE A 233 1.16 14.18 -23.86
CA ILE A 233 1.70 12.96 -23.25
C ILE A 233 1.12 11.77 -23.99
N LEU A 234 1.99 10.90 -24.49
CA LEU A 234 1.55 9.71 -25.21
C LEU A 234 1.03 8.63 -24.25
N SER A 235 0.12 7.80 -24.74
CA SER A 235 -0.39 6.67 -23.96
C SER A 235 0.74 5.70 -23.62
N GLY A 236 0.96 5.44 -22.32
CA GLY A 236 2.02 4.56 -21.82
C GLY A 236 3.31 5.30 -21.43
N GLU A 237 3.38 6.61 -21.65
CA GLU A 237 4.49 7.45 -21.21
C GLU A 237 4.42 7.68 -19.69
N GLU A 238 5.57 7.58 -18.99
CA GLU A 238 5.64 7.85 -17.55
C GLU A 238 5.43 9.34 -17.28
N LEU A 239 4.59 9.67 -16.29
CA LEU A 239 4.41 11.04 -15.83
C LEU A 239 5.56 11.45 -14.91
N ASN A 240 6.11 12.64 -15.12
CA ASN A 240 7.21 13.16 -14.31
C ASN A 240 7.19 14.70 -14.24
N TYR A 241 7.65 15.26 -13.12
CA TYR A 241 7.80 16.72 -12.94
C TYR A 241 9.11 17.07 -12.25
N ASP A 242 9.55 18.32 -12.35
CA ASP A 242 10.71 18.79 -11.60
C ASP A 242 10.32 19.01 -10.13
N TYR A 243 11.02 18.33 -9.21
CA TYR A 243 10.75 18.41 -7.77
C TYR A 243 11.22 19.74 -7.19
N LYS A 244 12.19 20.40 -7.83
CA LYS A 244 12.75 21.68 -7.39
C LYS A 244 13.23 21.63 -5.95
N PHE A 245 14.01 20.62 -5.57
CA PHE A 245 14.69 20.65 -4.28
C PHE A 245 15.68 21.81 -4.23
N ASP A 246 15.81 22.40 -3.04
CA ASP A 246 16.82 23.41 -2.78
C ASP A 246 18.21 22.75 -2.83
N PHE A 247 19.21 23.50 -3.32
CA PHE A 247 20.57 22.97 -3.41
C PHE A 247 21.18 22.81 -2.01
N GLU A 248 21.70 21.62 -1.70
CA GLU A 248 22.36 21.33 -0.42
C GLU A 248 23.90 21.20 -0.57
N GLU A 249 24.65 21.64 0.45
CA GLU A 249 26.11 21.50 0.50
C GLU A 249 26.53 20.03 0.75
N GLU A 250 27.83 19.75 0.53
CA GLU A 250 28.37 18.40 0.36
C GLU A 250 28.07 17.44 1.53
N GLY A 251 27.28 16.40 1.25
CA GLY A 251 26.98 15.31 2.17
C GLY A 251 25.62 14.63 1.92
N ASN A 252 24.64 15.38 1.40
CA ASN A 252 23.25 14.94 1.24
C ASN A 252 22.75 14.97 -0.22
N LYS A 253 23.66 14.83 -1.21
CA LYS A 253 23.27 14.87 -2.62
C LYS A 253 22.49 13.61 -3.01
N ILE A 254 21.32 13.79 -3.63
CA ILE A 254 20.45 12.72 -4.08
C ILE A 254 20.65 12.52 -5.59
N PRO A 255 21.17 11.35 -6.02
CA PRO A 255 21.47 11.12 -7.44
C PRO A 255 20.19 11.10 -8.27
N CYS A 256 20.24 11.81 -9.40
CA CYS A 256 19.16 11.84 -10.38
C CYS A 256 19.37 10.74 -11.43
N LEU A 257 18.38 9.84 -11.53
CA LEU A 257 18.40 8.69 -12.45
C LEU A 257 17.31 8.81 -13.55
N CYS A 258 16.93 10.04 -13.89
CA CYS A 258 15.82 10.29 -14.83
C CYS A 258 16.13 9.91 -16.29
N GLY A 259 17.41 9.78 -16.67
CA GLY A 259 17.82 9.40 -18.02
C GLY A 259 17.64 10.48 -19.09
N ALA A 260 17.25 11.70 -18.72
CA ALA A 260 17.13 12.82 -19.67
C ALA A 260 18.51 13.24 -20.21
N LEU A 261 18.57 13.65 -21.49
CA LEU A 261 19.81 14.12 -22.13
C LEU A 261 20.45 15.32 -21.40
N ASN A 262 19.62 16.16 -20.79
CA ASN A 262 20.00 17.33 -20.00
C ASN A 262 19.94 17.08 -18.48
N CYS A 263 20.14 15.84 -18.03
CA CYS A 263 20.10 15.49 -16.61
C CYS A 263 21.15 16.25 -15.80
N ARG A 264 20.74 16.87 -14.69
CA ARG A 264 21.63 17.61 -13.75
C ARG A 264 22.49 16.68 -12.89
N LYS A 265 22.36 15.36 -13.04
CA LYS A 265 22.97 14.28 -12.23
C LYS A 265 22.53 14.22 -10.76
N TRP A 266 22.06 15.32 -10.19
CA TRP A 266 21.58 15.43 -8.81
C TRP A 266 20.23 16.14 -8.78
N MET A 267 19.36 15.75 -7.85
CA MET A 267 18.02 16.35 -7.69
C MET A 267 18.03 17.58 -6.77
N ASN A 268 19.04 17.67 -5.91
CA ASN A 268 19.39 18.77 -4.99
C ASN A 268 20.89 19.06 -5.07
#